data_AF-A0A7Y0JW02-F1
#
_entry.id   AF-A0A7Y0JW02-F1
#
_cell.length_a   1.000
_cell.length_b   1.000
_cell.length_c   1.000
_cell.angle_alpha   90.00
_cell.angle_beta   90.00
_cell.angle_gamma   90.00
#
_symmetry.space_group_name_H-M   'P 1'
#
loop_
_entity.id
_entity.type
_entity.pdbx_description
1 polymer ?
#
loop_
_entity_poly.entity_id
_entity_poly.type
_entity_poly.pdbx_seq_one_letter_code
_entity_poly.pdbx_strand_id
1 'polypeptide(L)'
;MKDDFDGVAGNVRRPLPPPTWVLPEEDFEDALASRPAWSAPEADDEPPELTSAGAFGDDRKLGIRAFDPGRRGVRALAAVAAVAIVVAALLAWRARPRVDPVAPPSFDSVATTPAVSPGRSGPSSAVAEVVVAVGGKVRKPGLVRLPPGARVADALTAAGGAAPGVDVALLNLARKVVDGELIMVGVTPPPGVTTAPAPPGAGGTASAAAGPINLNTATLADLDTLPGVGPVLAQRILDARDSQGGFRAVSDLRKVDGIGDARYEQLKDLVTV
;
A
#
# COMPACT_ATOMS: atom_id res chain seq x y z
N MET A 1 45.08 -20.97 -39.94
CA MET A 1 44.47 -20.86 -38.60
C MET A 1 45.07 -19.67 -37.84
N LYS A 2 44.41 -18.52 -37.61
CA LYS A 2 43.22 -17.96 -38.27
C LYS A 2 42.03 -18.95 -38.32
N ASP A 3 41.25 -18.86 -39.39
CA ASP A 3 40.31 -19.81 -40.00
C ASP A 3 39.13 -20.28 -39.11
N ASP A 4 37.95 -19.90 -39.61
CA ASP A 4 36.68 -20.61 -39.52
C ASP A 4 35.98 -20.76 -38.16
N PHE A 5 35.31 -19.66 -37.78
CA PHE A 5 34.02 -19.74 -37.08
C PHE A 5 32.97 -18.87 -37.79
N ASP A 6 32.75 -19.15 -39.08
CA ASP A 6 31.62 -18.63 -39.83
C ASP A 6 30.56 -19.74 -39.96
N GLY A 7 29.36 -19.48 -39.43
CA GLY A 7 28.41 -20.54 -39.08
C GLY A 7 26.99 -20.05 -38.83
N VAL A 8 26.61 -18.91 -39.40
CA VAL A 8 25.25 -18.37 -39.33
C VAL A 8 24.50 -18.72 -40.61
N ALA A 9 23.82 -19.87 -40.63
CA ALA A 9 22.94 -20.24 -41.73
C ALA A 9 21.69 -21.04 -41.29
N GLY A 10 20.52 -20.47 -41.51
CA GLY A 10 19.33 -21.24 -41.91
C GLY A 10 18.59 -22.06 -40.85
N ASN A 11 18.10 -21.44 -39.76
CA ASN A 11 17.02 -22.08 -38.98
C ASN A 11 15.68 -21.99 -39.76
N VAL A 12 15.50 -22.91 -40.72
CA VAL A 12 14.30 -23.03 -41.56
C VAL A 12 13.11 -23.43 -40.68
N ARG A 13 12.33 -22.43 -40.25
CA ARG A 13 11.06 -22.66 -39.55
C ARG A 13 10.08 -23.35 -40.50
N ARG A 14 9.91 -24.67 -40.34
CA ARG A 14 8.76 -25.37 -40.92
C ARG A 14 7.48 -24.77 -40.31
N PRO A 15 6.45 -24.43 -41.10
CA PRO A 15 5.16 -24.06 -40.52
C PRO A 15 4.60 -25.23 -39.70
N LEU A 16 4.06 -24.92 -38.53
CA LEU A 16 3.34 -25.90 -37.71
C LEU A 16 2.05 -26.32 -38.42
N PRO A 17 1.62 -27.59 -38.31
CA PRO A 17 0.30 -27.98 -38.79
C PRO A 17 -0.80 -27.21 -38.03
N PRO A 18 -1.96 -26.93 -38.67
CA PRO A 18 -3.06 -26.28 -38.00
C PRO A 18 -3.60 -27.14 -36.85
N PRO A 19 -4.16 -26.53 -35.80
CA PRO A 19 -4.68 -27.29 -34.66
C PRO A 19 -5.95 -28.06 -35.05
N THR A 20 -6.09 -29.26 -34.51
CA THR A 20 -7.11 -30.28 -34.89
C THR A 20 -8.56 -29.96 -34.50
N TRP A 21 -8.88 -28.70 -34.21
CA TRP A 21 -10.26 -28.21 -33.99
C TRP A 21 -10.81 -27.41 -35.17
N VAL A 22 -9.99 -27.18 -36.20
CA VAL A 22 -10.46 -26.67 -37.50
C VAL A 22 -11.00 -27.87 -38.29
N LEU A 23 -12.32 -27.97 -38.38
CA LEU A 23 -13.00 -28.91 -39.29
C LEU A 23 -12.75 -28.48 -40.75
N PRO A 24 -12.66 -29.42 -41.71
CA PRO A 24 -12.58 -29.09 -43.12
C PRO A 24 -13.86 -28.35 -43.57
N GLU A 25 -13.72 -27.38 -44.47
CA GLU A 25 -14.83 -26.49 -44.88
C GLU A 25 -15.97 -27.24 -45.59
N GLU A 26 -15.73 -28.46 -46.07
CA GLU A 26 -16.69 -29.27 -46.83
C GLU A 26 -17.86 -29.83 -45.97
N ASP A 27 -17.69 -29.98 -44.65
CA ASP A 27 -18.75 -30.50 -43.75
C ASP A 27 -19.81 -29.43 -43.38
N PHE A 28 -19.59 -28.15 -43.71
CA PHE A 28 -20.42 -27.05 -43.22
C PHE A 28 -21.75 -26.88 -43.97
N GLU A 29 -21.81 -27.25 -45.26
CA GLU A 29 -23.03 -27.09 -46.07
C GLU A 29 -24.08 -28.17 -45.74
N ASP A 30 -23.69 -29.44 -45.58
CA ASP A 30 -24.57 -30.54 -45.15
C ASP A 30 -25.14 -30.30 -43.74
N ALA A 31 -24.32 -29.73 -42.83
CA ALA A 31 -24.73 -29.37 -41.49
C ALA A 31 -25.74 -28.21 -41.45
N LEU A 32 -25.77 -27.33 -42.47
CA LEU A 32 -26.77 -26.28 -42.61
C LEU A 32 -28.05 -26.80 -43.30
N ALA A 33 -27.92 -27.67 -44.30
CA ALA A 33 -29.06 -28.30 -44.99
C ALA A 33 -29.93 -29.17 -44.08
N SER A 34 -29.34 -29.77 -43.04
CA SER A 34 -30.02 -30.67 -42.10
C SER A 34 -30.69 -29.99 -40.91
N ARG A 35 -30.74 -28.65 -40.86
CA ARG A 35 -31.36 -27.92 -39.74
C ARG A 35 -32.88 -27.84 -39.94
N PRO A 36 -33.71 -28.23 -38.96
CA PRO A 36 -35.15 -27.99 -39.05
C PRO A 36 -35.40 -26.48 -39.11
N ALA A 37 -36.14 -26.05 -40.13
CA ALA A 37 -36.52 -24.65 -40.29
C ALA A 37 -37.32 -24.20 -39.07
N TRP A 38 -36.89 -23.12 -38.43
CA TRP A 38 -37.63 -22.51 -37.32
C TRP A 38 -38.92 -21.89 -37.87
N SER A 39 -40.05 -22.55 -37.63
CA SER A 39 -41.36 -21.96 -37.87
C SER A 39 -41.63 -20.91 -36.79
N ALA A 40 -41.71 -19.64 -37.19
CA ALA A 40 -42.27 -18.62 -36.32
C ALA A 40 -43.78 -18.94 -36.10
N PRO A 41 -44.33 -18.74 -34.89
CA PRO A 41 -45.76 -18.87 -34.68
C PRO A 41 -46.51 -17.79 -35.48
N GLU A 42 -47.55 -18.22 -36.20
CA GLU A 42 -48.43 -17.35 -36.97
C GLU A 42 -49.08 -16.30 -36.04
N ALA A 43 -49.12 -15.04 -36.49
CA ALA A 43 -49.52 -13.91 -35.64
C ALA A 43 -51.04 -13.69 -35.60
N ASP A 44 -51.77 -14.60 -34.97
CA ASP A 44 -53.21 -14.49 -34.69
C ASP A 44 -53.53 -14.90 -33.23
N ASP A 45 -52.97 -14.16 -32.26
CA ASP A 45 -53.49 -14.13 -30.88
C ASP A 45 -53.20 -12.75 -30.24
N GLU A 46 -54.24 -12.13 -29.69
CA GLU A 46 -54.18 -10.79 -29.08
C GLU A 46 -53.45 -10.87 -27.72
N PRO A 47 -52.41 -10.06 -27.45
CA PRO A 47 -51.67 -10.15 -26.20
C PRO A 47 -52.56 -9.70 -25.03
N PRO A 48 -52.75 -10.53 -23.97
CA PRO A 48 -53.58 -10.14 -22.85
C PRO A 48 -52.97 -8.95 -22.11
N GLU A 49 -53.78 -7.91 -21.86
CA GLU A 49 -53.34 -6.78 -21.05
C GLU A 49 -52.91 -7.27 -19.66
N LEU A 50 -51.62 -7.10 -19.36
CA LEU A 50 -51.05 -7.32 -18.03
C LEU A 50 -51.50 -6.20 -17.08
N THR A 51 -52.79 -6.21 -16.74
CA THR A 51 -53.30 -5.44 -15.61
C THR A 51 -52.60 -5.96 -14.35
N SER A 52 -51.79 -5.10 -13.73
CA SER A 52 -50.95 -5.45 -12.57
C SER A 52 -51.75 -5.52 -11.26
N ALA A 53 -53.00 -5.97 -11.34
CA ALA A 53 -53.98 -6.00 -10.27
C ALA A 53 -54.22 -7.44 -9.78
N GLY A 54 -53.64 -7.80 -8.63
CA GLY A 54 -54.08 -8.96 -7.85
C GLY A 54 -53.13 -10.17 -7.80
N ALA A 55 -51.94 -10.00 -7.21
CA ALA A 55 -51.10 -11.13 -6.78
C ALA A 55 -50.46 -10.96 -5.39
N PHE A 56 -50.59 -9.79 -4.77
CA PHE A 56 -50.16 -9.53 -3.39
C PHE A 56 -51.33 -8.92 -2.63
N GLY A 57 -51.79 -9.62 -1.60
CA GLY A 57 -52.82 -9.09 -0.71
C GLY A 57 -52.28 -7.89 0.07
N ASP A 58 -53.08 -6.83 0.12
CA ASP A 58 -53.01 -5.82 1.17
C ASP A 58 -53.38 -6.45 2.54
N ASP A 59 -53.66 -5.63 3.56
CA ASP A 59 -54.26 -6.05 4.84
C ASP A 59 -53.33 -6.61 5.93
N ARG A 60 -52.12 -6.04 6.05
CA ARG A 60 -51.57 -5.78 7.39
C ARG A 60 -50.67 -4.54 7.49
N LYS A 61 -51.24 -3.38 7.18
CA LYS A 61 -50.71 -2.08 7.61
C LYS A 61 -50.78 -1.99 9.14
N LEU A 62 -49.74 -2.50 9.80
CA LEU A 62 -49.46 -2.20 11.21
C LEU A 62 -49.42 -0.69 11.36
N GLY A 63 -50.35 -0.16 12.16
CA GLY A 63 -50.53 1.27 12.37
C GLY A 63 -49.40 1.90 13.18
N ILE A 64 -48.19 1.96 12.61
CA ILE A 64 -47.20 2.96 13.00
C ILE A 64 -47.77 4.29 12.54
N ARG A 65 -48.61 4.85 13.41
CA ARG A 65 -49.12 6.21 13.35
C ARG A 65 -47.91 7.10 13.09
N ALA A 66 -47.84 7.67 11.89
CA ALA A 66 -46.68 8.45 11.47
C ALA A 66 -46.56 9.64 12.41
N PHE A 67 -45.71 9.48 13.42
CA PHE A 67 -45.29 10.58 14.27
C PHE A 67 -44.49 11.47 13.31
N ASP A 68 -45.06 12.61 12.94
CA ASP A 68 -44.35 13.65 12.20
C ASP A 68 -43.76 14.60 13.25
N PRO A 69 -42.49 14.40 13.67
CA PRO A 69 -41.82 15.24 14.65
C PRO A 69 -41.43 16.57 13.96
N GLY A 70 -42.42 17.36 13.55
CA GLY A 70 -42.27 18.49 12.64
C GLY A 70 -41.08 19.39 12.97
N ARG A 71 -40.20 19.61 11.97
CA ARG A 71 -38.92 20.35 11.90
C ARG A 71 -38.03 20.41 13.17
N ARG A 72 -38.53 20.89 14.30
CA ARG A 72 -37.86 20.89 15.61
C ARG A 72 -37.62 19.47 16.14
N GLY A 73 -38.58 18.57 15.96
CA GLY A 73 -38.45 17.18 16.40
C GLY A 73 -37.49 16.35 15.54
N VAL A 74 -37.47 16.55 14.21
CA VAL A 74 -36.43 16.00 13.31
C VAL A 74 -35.04 16.45 13.76
N ARG A 75 -34.86 17.73 14.15
CA ARG A 75 -33.58 18.23 14.68
C ARG A 75 -33.21 17.56 16.01
N ALA A 76 -34.17 17.32 16.90
CA ALA A 76 -33.93 16.60 18.15
C ALA A 76 -33.50 15.14 17.91
N LEU A 77 -34.19 14.43 17.01
CA LEU A 77 -33.83 13.06 16.63
C LEU A 77 -32.46 12.98 15.95
N ALA A 78 -32.15 13.93 15.05
CA ALA A 78 -30.83 14.03 14.43
C ALA A 78 -29.71 14.29 15.46
N ALA A 79 -29.96 15.13 16.47
CA ALA A 79 -29.02 15.36 17.57
C ALA A 79 -28.81 14.11 18.42
N VAL A 80 -29.88 13.37 18.78
CA VAL A 80 -29.77 12.10 19.52
C VAL A 80 -29.02 11.04 18.70
N ALA A 81 -29.30 10.92 17.40
CA ALA A 81 -28.57 10.02 16.51
C ALA A 81 -27.08 10.38 16.40
N ALA A 82 -26.75 11.67 16.29
CA ALA A 82 -25.37 12.14 16.28
C ALA A 82 -24.64 11.83 17.61
N VAL A 83 -25.29 12.04 18.76
CA VAL A 83 -24.74 11.66 20.07
C VAL A 83 -24.54 10.15 20.17
N ALA A 84 -25.49 9.33 19.71
CA ALA A 84 -25.35 7.87 19.70
C ALA A 84 -24.17 7.41 18.82
N ILE A 85 -23.97 8.02 17.65
CA ILE A 85 -22.81 7.76 16.77
C ILE A 85 -21.50 8.15 17.45
N VAL A 86 -21.43 9.32 18.10
CA VAL A 86 -20.23 9.76 18.82
C VAL A 86 -19.91 8.83 19.99
N VAL A 87 -20.92 8.40 20.77
CA VAL A 87 -20.73 7.44 21.86
C VAL A 87 -20.27 6.08 21.33
N ALA A 88 -20.87 5.57 20.25
CA ALA A 88 -20.45 4.31 19.62
C ALA A 88 -19.01 4.39 19.08
N ALA A 89 -18.62 5.51 18.46
CA ALA A 89 -17.26 5.75 18.00
C ALA A 89 -16.26 5.79 19.16
N LEU A 90 -16.57 6.51 20.25
CA LEU A 90 -15.73 6.58 21.46
C LEU A 90 -15.60 5.21 22.15
N LEU A 91 -16.68 4.42 22.20
CA LEU A 91 -16.65 3.05 22.72
C LEU A 91 -15.78 2.15 21.84
N ALA A 92 -15.92 2.18 20.52
CA ALA A 92 -15.07 1.43 19.60
C ALA A 92 -13.58 1.84 19.69
N TRP A 93 -13.30 3.12 19.94
CA TRP A 93 -11.94 3.62 20.11
C TRP A 93 -11.30 3.19 21.43
N ARG A 94 -12.09 3.05 22.50
CA ARG A 94 -11.65 2.49 23.79
C ARG A 94 -11.58 0.96 23.79
N ALA A 95 -12.46 0.29 23.06
CA ALA A 95 -12.56 -1.17 23.00
C ALA A 95 -11.53 -1.83 22.05
N ARG A 96 -10.43 -1.15 21.69
CA ARG A 96 -9.35 -1.72 20.86
C ARG A 96 -8.82 -2.99 21.54
N PRO A 97 -9.07 -4.19 21.01
CA PRO A 97 -8.63 -5.42 21.66
C PRO A 97 -7.11 -5.48 21.59
N ARG A 98 -6.43 -5.53 22.74
CA ARG A 98 -5.03 -5.92 22.77
C ARG A 98 -4.99 -7.41 22.44
N VAL A 99 -4.25 -7.76 21.38
CA VAL A 99 -3.92 -9.15 21.09
C VAL A 99 -2.81 -9.53 22.06
N ASP A 100 -3.20 -10.03 23.24
CA ASP A 100 -2.22 -10.62 24.16
C ASP A 100 -1.60 -11.85 23.47
N PRO A 101 -0.28 -11.91 23.29
CA PRO A 101 0.37 -13.05 22.69
C PRO A 101 0.20 -14.25 23.63
N VAL A 102 -0.52 -15.28 23.17
CA VAL A 102 -0.67 -16.53 23.91
C VAL A 102 0.71 -17.13 24.12
N ALA A 103 1.19 -17.11 25.36
CA ALA A 103 2.41 -17.81 25.73
C ALA A 103 2.25 -19.30 25.40
N PRO A 104 3.17 -19.91 24.62
CA PRO A 104 3.11 -21.34 24.36
C PRO A 104 3.26 -22.11 25.68
N PRO A 105 2.62 -23.29 25.82
CA PRO A 105 2.75 -24.09 27.02
C PRO A 105 4.21 -24.50 27.23
N SER A 106 4.79 -24.08 28.36
CA SER A 106 6.08 -24.57 28.83
C SER A 106 5.93 -26.03 29.25
N PHE A 107 6.45 -26.95 28.44
CA PHE A 107 6.57 -28.35 28.84
C PHE A 107 7.83 -28.51 29.70
N ASP A 108 7.66 -28.90 30.96
CA ASP A 108 8.78 -29.24 31.84
C ASP A 108 9.60 -30.38 31.21
N SER A 109 10.83 -30.04 30.80
CA SER A 109 11.75 -31.00 30.20
C SER A 109 12.39 -31.84 31.30
N VAL A 110 11.72 -32.94 31.67
CA VAL A 110 12.35 -33.99 32.48
C VAL A 110 13.52 -34.58 31.68
N ALA A 111 14.72 -34.21 32.07
CA ALA A 111 15.93 -34.76 31.47
C ALA A 111 15.99 -36.28 31.70
N THR A 112 16.08 -37.04 30.61
CA THR A 112 16.44 -38.46 30.63
C THR A 112 17.57 -38.69 29.62
N THR A 113 18.47 -39.58 29.99
CA THR A 113 19.82 -39.80 29.45
C THR A 113 19.87 -40.27 27.98
N PRO A 114 21.04 -40.15 27.30
CA PRO A 114 21.11 -40.21 25.83
C PRO A 114 21.09 -41.64 25.28
N ALA A 115 20.45 -41.81 24.12
CA ALA A 115 20.55 -43.00 23.27
C ALA A 115 20.83 -42.60 21.82
N VAL A 116 21.76 -43.30 21.17
CA VAL A 116 22.31 -42.97 19.86
C VAL A 116 21.47 -43.57 18.72
N SER A 117 21.12 -42.75 17.72
CA SER A 117 20.95 -43.20 16.32
C SER A 117 20.90 -42.00 15.35
N PRO A 118 21.55 -42.06 14.17
CA PRO A 118 21.57 -40.95 13.22
C PRO A 118 20.43 -41.04 12.19
N GLY A 119 19.98 -39.88 11.69
CA GLY A 119 19.35 -39.78 10.38
C GLY A 119 17.86 -39.40 10.32
N ARG A 120 17.55 -38.11 10.48
CA ARG A 120 16.70 -37.39 9.50
C ARG A 120 16.90 -35.87 9.58
N SER A 121 17.08 -35.28 8.39
CA SER A 121 17.10 -33.83 8.13
C SER A 121 15.79 -33.19 8.62
N GLY A 122 15.76 -31.97 9.16
CA GLY A 122 16.81 -31.04 9.58
C GLY A 122 16.16 -29.97 10.47
N PRO A 123 16.86 -28.91 10.92
CA PRO A 123 16.19 -27.84 11.65
C PRO A 123 15.21 -27.14 10.69
N SER A 124 13.91 -27.23 10.99
CA SER A 124 12.92 -26.29 10.46
C SER A 124 13.17 -24.95 11.15
N SER A 125 14.19 -24.22 10.69
CA SER A 125 14.46 -22.85 11.10
C SER A 125 13.15 -22.08 11.00
N ALA A 126 12.67 -21.56 12.13
CA ALA A 126 11.53 -20.65 12.15
C ALA A 126 11.91 -19.47 11.25
N VAL A 127 11.37 -19.47 10.04
CA VAL A 127 11.74 -18.50 9.01
C VAL A 127 11.25 -17.14 9.51
N ALA A 128 12.18 -16.23 9.78
CA ALA A 128 11.84 -14.90 10.25
C ALA A 128 11.05 -14.16 9.15
N GLU A 129 9.72 -14.17 9.28
CA GLU A 129 8.83 -13.45 8.36
C GLU A 129 9.08 -11.95 8.47
N VAL A 130 9.09 -11.29 7.31
CA VAL A 130 9.21 -9.85 7.17
C VAL A 130 7.81 -9.28 6.96
N VAL A 131 7.39 -8.36 7.82
CA VAL A 131 6.09 -7.69 7.76
C VAL A 131 6.25 -6.32 7.11
N VAL A 132 5.48 -6.06 6.06
CA VAL A 132 5.62 -4.89 5.20
C VAL A 132 4.25 -4.24 5.01
N ALA A 133 4.18 -2.91 5.10
CA ALA A 133 2.99 -2.16 4.74
C ALA A 133 3.03 -1.81 3.24
N VAL A 134 2.03 -2.23 2.46
CA VAL A 134 1.87 -1.84 1.06
C VAL A 134 0.69 -0.89 0.93
N GLY A 135 0.95 0.34 0.49
CA GLY A 135 -0.02 1.42 0.36
C GLY A 135 -0.09 2.03 -1.03
N GLY A 136 -1.04 2.94 -1.22
CA GLY A 136 -1.26 3.62 -2.51
C GLY A 136 -2.13 2.80 -3.47
N LYS A 137 -1.87 2.90 -4.76
CA LYS A 137 -2.70 2.33 -5.84
C LYS A 137 -2.39 0.84 -6.09
N VAL A 138 -2.65 -0.01 -5.10
CA VAL A 138 -2.59 -1.48 -5.19
C VAL A 138 -3.99 -2.10 -5.04
N ARG A 139 -4.16 -3.36 -5.48
CA ARG A 139 -5.48 -4.04 -5.37
C ARG A 139 -5.91 -4.33 -3.93
N LYS A 140 -4.97 -4.68 -3.05
CA LYS A 140 -5.21 -4.97 -1.63
C LYS A 140 -4.17 -4.22 -0.76
N PRO A 141 -4.41 -2.93 -0.43
CA PRO A 141 -3.53 -2.20 0.47
C PRO A 141 -3.66 -2.76 1.90
N GLY A 142 -2.54 -2.80 2.63
CA GLY A 142 -2.49 -3.36 3.98
C GLY A 142 -1.13 -3.93 4.34
N LEU A 143 -1.10 -4.74 5.42
CA LEU A 143 0.09 -5.47 5.84
C LEU A 143 0.22 -6.80 5.08
N VAL A 144 1.43 -7.07 4.62
CA VAL A 144 1.81 -8.29 3.90
C VAL A 144 2.95 -8.96 4.67
N ARG A 145 2.92 -10.29 4.76
CA ARG A 145 4.02 -11.09 5.32
C ARG A 145 4.77 -11.79 4.21
N LEU A 146 6.10 -11.77 4.28
CA LEU A 146 7.00 -12.27 3.24
C LEU A 146 8.14 -13.08 3.87
N PRO A 147 8.76 -14.03 3.13
CA PRO A 147 9.96 -14.70 3.59
C PRO A 147 11.16 -13.73 3.70
N PRO A 148 12.16 -14.03 4.53
CA PRO A 148 13.32 -13.17 4.71
C PRO A 148 14.11 -13.01 3.41
N GLY A 149 14.38 -11.76 3.03
CA GLY A 149 15.07 -11.42 1.79
C GLY A 149 14.18 -11.30 0.55
N ALA A 150 12.86 -11.36 0.71
CA ALA A 150 11.88 -10.98 -0.32
C ALA A 150 12.12 -9.55 -0.85
N ARG A 151 11.63 -9.27 -2.05
CA ARG A 151 11.81 -8.02 -2.79
C ARG A 151 10.51 -7.21 -2.87
N VAL A 152 10.63 -5.94 -3.24
CA VAL A 152 9.50 -5.03 -3.46
C VAL A 152 8.50 -5.60 -4.49
N ALA A 153 8.98 -6.34 -5.50
CA ALA A 153 8.13 -7.10 -6.43
C ALA A 153 7.24 -8.16 -5.75
N ASP A 154 7.78 -8.87 -4.75
CA ASP A 154 7.07 -9.95 -4.04
C ASP A 154 5.99 -9.34 -3.13
N ALA A 155 6.33 -8.25 -2.44
CA ALA A 155 5.39 -7.45 -1.65
C ALA A 155 4.22 -6.93 -2.51
N LEU A 156 4.52 -6.39 -3.70
CA LEU A 156 3.52 -5.90 -4.64
C LEU A 156 2.63 -7.02 -5.17
N THR A 157 3.20 -8.19 -5.47
CA THR A 157 2.47 -9.38 -5.93
C THR A 157 1.51 -9.88 -4.86
N ALA A 158 1.97 -9.98 -3.60
CA ALA A 158 1.16 -10.39 -2.47
C ALA A 158 0.07 -9.36 -2.09
N ALA A 159 0.30 -8.06 -2.34
CA ALA A 159 -0.73 -7.01 -2.31
C ALA A 159 -1.73 -7.06 -3.50
N GLY A 160 -1.67 -8.11 -4.32
CA GLY A 160 -2.55 -8.33 -5.48
C GLY A 160 -2.15 -7.57 -6.75
N GLY A 161 -0.95 -7.00 -6.78
CA GLY A 161 -0.44 -6.17 -7.88
C GLY A 161 -0.87 -4.70 -7.81
N ALA A 162 -0.21 -3.88 -8.62
CA ALA A 162 -0.60 -2.49 -8.83
C ALA A 162 -1.95 -2.40 -9.55
N ALA A 163 -2.68 -1.30 -9.34
CA ALA A 163 -3.91 -1.03 -10.07
C ALA A 163 -3.64 -0.72 -11.56
N PRO A 164 -4.63 -0.89 -12.46
CA PRO A 164 -4.46 -0.55 -13.88
C PRO A 164 -4.01 0.90 -14.09
N GLY A 165 -3.07 1.12 -15.01
CA GLY A 165 -2.55 2.46 -15.32
C GLY A 165 -1.62 3.05 -14.26
N VAL A 166 -1.18 2.27 -13.26
CA VAL A 166 -0.19 2.71 -12.28
C VAL A 166 1.20 2.39 -12.80
N ASP A 167 2.03 3.42 -12.95
CA ASP A 167 3.45 3.23 -13.21
C ASP A 167 4.17 2.71 -11.95
N VAL A 168 4.87 1.60 -12.11
CA VAL A 168 5.70 0.95 -11.09
C VAL A 168 7.19 1.06 -11.39
N ALA A 169 7.59 1.65 -12.53
CA ALA A 169 8.99 1.87 -12.89
C ALA A 169 9.71 2.82 -11.91
N LEU A 170 8.96 3.70 -11.22
CA LEU A 170 9.46 4.54 -10.15
C LEU A 170 9.82 3.77 -8.87
N LEU A 171 9.35 2.52 -8.71
CA LEU A 171 9.72 1.66 -7.59
C LEU A 171 10.88 0.75 -7.98
N ASN A 172 11.90 0.68 -7.13
CA ASN A 172 12.95 -0.34 -7.26
C ASN A 172 12.40 -1.72 -6.86
N LEU A 173 11.69 -2.37 -7.78
CA LEU A 173 11.08 -3.70 -7.63
C LEU A 173 12.09 -4.78 -7.20
N ALA A 174 13.37 -4.59 -7.53
CA ALA A 174 14.45 -5.52 -7.19
C ALA A 174 15.04 -5.30 -5.79
N ARG A 175 14.74 -4.19 -5.10
CA ARG A 175 15.22 -3.94 -3.73
C ARG A 175 14.67 -5.01 -2.78
N LYS A 176 15.51 -5.53 -1.87
CA LYS A 176 15.06 -6.34 -0.73
C LYS A 176 14.24 -5.48 0.22
N VAL A 177 13.19 -6.04 0.80
CA VAL A 177 12.33 -5.34 1.77
C VAL A 177 12.83 -5.60 3.19
N VAL A 178 12.72 -4.60 4.05
CA VAL A 178 13.05 -4.67 5.48
C VAL A 178 11.77 -4.81 6.31
N ASP A 179 11.87 -5.37 7.52
CA ASP A 179 10.73 -5.46 8.44
C ASP A 179 10.26 -4.07 8.88
N GLY A 180 8.93 -3.87 8.91
CA GLY A 180 8.31 -2.57 9.18
C GLY A 180 8.35 -1.57 8.01
N GLU A 181 8.87 -1.94 6.84
CA GLU A 181 8.98 -1.03 5.68
C GLU A 181 7.59 -0.65 5.11
N LEU A 182 7.44 0.61 4.67
CA LEU A 182 6.27 1.12 3.96
C LEU A 182 6.58 1.30 2.47
N ILE A 183 5.96 0.47 1.63
CA ILE A 183 6.02 0.55 0.17
C ILE A 183 4.79 1.32 -0.33
N MET A 184 4.99 2.53 -0.85
CA MET A 184 3.91 3.33 -1.42
C MET A 184 3.93 3.25 -2.95
N VAL A 185 2.82 2.86 -3.55
CA VAL A 185 2.71 2.53 -4.99
C VAL A 185 1.86 3.56 -5.72
N GLY A 186 2.35 4.06 -6.86
CA GLY A 186 1.58 4.99 -7.71
C GLY A 186 1.35 6.38 -7.13
N VAL A 187 2.22 6.82 -6.21
CA VAL A 187 2.34 8.24 -5.84
C VAL A 187 3.09 8.93 -6.97
N THR A 188 2.44 9.88 -7.64
CA THR A 188 3.15 10.82 -8.51
C THR A 188 3.95 11.76 -7.61
N PRO A 189 5.30 11.79 -7.69
CA PRO A 189 6.08 12.80 -6.99
C PRO A 189 5.74 14.19 -7.54
N PRO A 190 5.85 15.27 -6.74
CA PRO A 190 5.70 16.63 -7.26
C PRO A 190 6.67 16.86 -8.43
N PRO A 191 6.24 17.54 -9.52
CA PRO A 191 7.08 17.79 -10.67
C PRO A 191 8.30 18.62 -10.25
N GLY A 192 9.50 18.01 -10.32
CA GLY A 192 10.75 18.61 -9.87
C GLY A 192 11.73 17.63 -9.22
N VAL A 193 11.27 16.49 -8.68
CA VAL A 193 12.18 15.47 -8.13
C VAL A 193 12.60 14.46 -9.20
N THR A 194 13.84 14.57 -9.65
CA THR A 194 14.53 13.49 -10.37
C THR A 194 15.09 12.51 -9.36
N THR A 195 14.59 11.28 -9.34
CA THR A 195 15.10 10.19 -8.49
C THR A 195 16.45 9.70 -9.02
N ALA A 196 17.52 10.44 -8.69
CA ALA A 196 18.88 9.94 -8.80
C ALA A 196 19.07 8.69 -7.90
N PRO A 197 19.90 7.71 -8.30
CA PRO A 197 20.08 6.49 -7.52
C PRO A 197 20.84 6.78 -6.22
N ALA A 198 20.14 6.72 -5.10
CA ALA A 198 20.73 6.91 -3.78
C ALA A 198 21.71 5.77 -3.42
N PRO A 199 22.89 6.08 -2.85
CA PRO A 199 23.74 5.08 -2.21
C PRO A 199 23.04 4.40 -1.01
N PRO A 200 23.43 3.18 -0.63
CA PRO A 200 22.80 2.48 0.49
C PRO A 200 23.26 3.07 1.84
N GLY A 201 22.44 3.90 2.48
CA GLY A 201 22.74 4.36 3.84
C GLY A 201 22.05 5.62 4.37
N ALA A 202 20.76 5.85 4.10
CA ALA A 202 19.98 6.92 4.77
C ALA A 202 18.46 6.66 4.70
N GLY A 203 17.99 5.57 5.33
CA GLY A 203 16.56 5.25 5.44
C GLY A 203 15.90 5.95 6.64
N GLY A 204 15.66 7.26 6.56
CA GLY A 204 15.13 8.07 7.67
C GLY A 204 14.16 9.14 7.20
N THR A 205 13.00 8.75 6.67
CA THR A 205 11.96 9.69 6.22
C THR A 205 11.24 10.32 7.43
N ALA A 206 11.83 11.38 7.99
CA ALA A 206 11.14 12.28 8.90
C ALA A 206 10.12 13.14 8.12
N SER A 207 8.93 12.56 7.88
CA SER A 207 7.79 13.31 7.34
C SER A 207 7.32 14.35 8.35
N ALA A 208 7.81 15.59 8.19
CA ALA A 208 7.21 16.81 8.72
C ALA A 208 6.67 16.73 10.16
N ALA A 209 7.58 16.65 11.14
CA ALA A 209 7.29 17.25 12.43
C ALA A 209 7.22 18.76 12.24
N ALA A 210 6.03 19.30 11.99
CA ALA A 210 5.78 20.73 11.81
C ALA A 210 5.86 21.48 13.15
N GLY A 211 7.07 21.52 13.72
CA GLY A 211 7.43 22.24 14.94
C GLY A 211 8.88 22.74 14.82
N PRO A 212 9.28 23.74 15.62
CA PRO A 212 10.59 24.36 15.50
C PRO A 212 11.72 23.38 15.86
N ILE A 213 12.76 23.34 15.02
CA ILE A 213 13.94 22.47 15.16
C ILE A 213 14.82 22.99 16.30
N ASN A 214 15.08 22.16 17.31
CA ASN A 214 15.94 22.54 18.44
C ASN A 214 17.42 22.54 18.02
N LEU A 215 18.07 23.70 18.06
CA LEU A 215 19.45 23.90 17.60
C LEU A 215 20.50 23.15 18.44
N ASN A 216 20.20 22.84 19.70
CA ASN A 216 21.10 22.09 20.58
C ASN A 216 21.06 20.59 20.28
N THR A 217 19.88 20.04 19.98
CA THR A 217 19.70 18.59 19.74
C THR A 217 19.62 18.18 18.27
N ALA A 218 19.50 19.13 17.33
CA ALA A 218 19.40 18.85 15.90
C ALA A 218 20.62 18.10 15.36
N THR A 219 20.36 17.18 14.42
CA THR A 219 21.38 16.52 13.62
C THR A 219 21.69 17.33 12.36
N LEU A 220 22.77 16.98 11.65
CA LEU A 220 23.13 17.59 10.37
C LEU A 220 21.96 17.49 9.36
N ALA A 221 21.29 16.34 9.31
CA ALA A 221 20.17 16.11 8.42
C ALA A 221 18.95 16.99 8.76
N ASP A 222 18.66 17.21 10.05
CA ASP A 222 17.56 18.09 10.47
C ASP A 222 17.86 19.55 10.07
N LEU A 223 19.10 20.00 10.28
CA LEU A 223 19.53 21.35 9.90
C LEU A 223 19.54 21.57 8.38
N ASP A 224 19.83 20.54 7.58
CA ASP A 224 19.77 20.58 6.11
C ASP A 224 18.33 20.66 5.55
N THR A 225 17.31 20.41 6.38
CA THR A 225 15.90 20.66 5.99
C THR A 225 15.49 22.13 6.07
N LEU A 226 16.30 22.99 6.70
CA LEU A 226 15.98 24.40 6.90
C LEU A 226 16.20 25.23 5.62
N PRO A 227 15.31 26.17 5.28
CA PRO A 227 15.40 26.96 4.06
C PRO A 227 16.69 27.78 4.01
N GLY A 228 17.51 27.55 2.98
CA GLY A 228 18.78 28.26 2.79
C GLY A 228 19.95 27.78 3.67
N VAL A 229 19.76 26.69 4.43
CA VAL A 229 20.80 25.95 5.15
C VAL A 229 21.10 24.68 4.34
N GLY A 230 22.25 24.63 3.68
CA GLY A 230 22.75 23.41 3.04
C GLY A 230 23.75 22.66 3.94
N PRO A 231 24.32 21.53 3.50
CA PRO A 231 25.13 20.66 4.37
C PRO A 231 26.39 21.34 4.90
N VAL A 232 26.98 22.25 4.11
CA VAL A 232 28.13 23.09 4.52
C VAL A 232 27.75 24.08 5.63
N LEU A 233 26.53 24.61 5.61
CA LEU A 233 26.05 25.56 6.61
C LEU A 233 25.55 24.83 7.87
N ALA A 234 24.87 23.69 7.69
CA ALA A 234 24.48 22.78 8.76
C ALA A 234 25.69 22.34 9.59
N GLN A 235 26.80 21.93 8.93
CA GLN A 235 28.03 21.59 9.63
C GLN A 235 28.56 22.76 10.46
N ARG A 236 28.60 23.98 9.92
CA ARG A 236 29.05 25.18 10.67
C ARG A 236 28.16 25.50 11.89
N ILE A 237 26.87 25.21 11.82
CA ILE A 237 25.97 25.36 12.98
C ILE A 237 26.34 24.36 14.08
N LEU A 238 26.67 23.12 13.73
CA LEU A 238 27.17 22.11 14.67
C LEU A 238 28.54 22.51 15.24
N ASP A 239 29.48 22.93 14.39
CA ASP A 239 30.80 23.40 14.81
C ASP A 239 30.69 24.60 15.78
N ALA A 240 29.77 25.52 15.49
CA ALA A 240 29.48 26.67 16.35
C ALA A 240 28.82 26.26 17.67
N ARG A 241 27.87 25.31 17.65
CA ARG A 241 27.26 24.75 18.87
C ARG A 241 28.31 24.17 19.79
N ASP A 242 29.21 23.36 19.24
CA ASP A 242 30.23 22.65 20.00
C ASP A 242 31.31 23.64 20.51
N SER A 243 31.65 24.67 19.71
CA SER A 243 32.55 25.76 20.11
C SER A 243 31.97 26.71 21.18
N GLN A 244 30.65 26.90 21.20
CA GLN A 244 29.95 27.80 22.13
C GLN A 244 29.43 27.10 23.40
N GLY A 245 29.47 25.76 23.47
CA GLY A 245 28.87 24.99 24.56
C GLY A 245 27.34 24.97 24.53
N GLY A 246 26.77 24.97 23.31
CA GLY A 246 25.35 25.08 23.03
C GLY A 246 24.87 26.51 22.81
N PHE A 247 23.82 26.67 22.00
CA PHE A 247 23.12 27.93 21.83
C PHE A 247 22.33 28.28 23.11
N ARG A 248 22.16 29.57 23.40
CA ARG A 248 21.38 30.07 24.55
C ARG A 248 20.15 30.86 24.13
N ALA A 249 20.19 31.46 22.94
CA ALA A 249 19.04 32.08 22.28
C ALA A 249 19.10 31.85 20.77
N VAL A 250 17.95 31.88 20.09
CA VAL A 250 17.88 31.74 18.62
C VAL A 250 18.70 32.82 17.90
N SER A 251 18.84 34.00 18.50
CA SER A 251 19.70 35.09 18.02
C SER A 251 21.19 34.75 17.94
N ASP A 252 21.66 33.73 18.67
CA ASP A 252 23.05 33.27 18.61
C ASP A 252 23.42 32.69 17.23
N LEU A 253 22.44 32.28 16.41
CA LEU A 253 22.68 31.88 15.02
C LEU A 253 23.37 32.97 14.18
N ARG A 254 23.19 34.26 14.50
CA ARG A 254 23.85 35.39 13.81
C ARG A 254 25.36 35.44 14.07
N LYS A 255 25.87 34.62 15.01
CA LYS A 255 27.32 34.44 15.28
C LYS A 255 27.95 33.33 14.41
N VAL A 256 27.15 32.61 13.61
CA VAL A 256 27.63 31.51 12.75
C VAL A 256 28.03 32.05 11.38
N ASP A 257 29.26 31.76 10.95
CA ASP A 257 29.82 32.23 9.68
C ASP A 257 29.00 31.78 8.46
N GLY A 258 28.23 32.73 7.89
CA GLY A 258 27.37 32.54 6.73
C GLY A 258 25.87 32.76 7.01
N ILE A 259 25.46 32.87 8.27
CA ILE A 259 24.10 33.26 8.67
C ILE A 259 24.05 34.79 8.86
N GLY A 260 23.82 35.50 7.75
CA GLY A 260 23.47 36.92 7.79
C GLY A 260 21.99 37.15 8.14
N ASP A 261 21.64 38.41 8.38
CA ASP A 261 20.30 38.83 8.82
C ASP A 261 19.15 38.27 7.97
N ALA A 262 19.31 38.27 6.64
CA ALA A 262 18.31 37.74 5.72
C ALA A 262 18.05 36.23 5.89
N ARG A 263 19.05 35.45 6.35
CA ARG A 263 18.86 34.02 6.69
C ARG A 263 18.30 33.88 8.10
N TYR A 264 18.80 34.65 9.06
CA TYR A 264 18.27 34.64 10.42
C TYR A 264 16.76 34.89 10.46
N GLU A 265 16.25 35.88 9.72
CA GLU A 265 14.83 36.19 9.66
C GLU A 265 13.97 35.06 9.04
N GLN A 266 14.54 34.22 8.16
CA GLN A 266 13.86 33.05 7.59
C GLN A 266 13.87 31.84 8.54
N LEU A 267 14.86 31.77 9.44
CA LEU A 267 15.09 30.62 10.32
C LEU A 267 14.49 30.80 11.70
N LYS A 268 14.39 32.03 12.22
CA LYS A 268 13.99 32.32 13.61
C LYS A 268 12.65 31.68 14.05
N ASP A 269 11.70 31.54 13.12
CA ASP A 269 10.36 31.01 13.39
C ASP A 269 10.30 29.47 13.17
N LEU A 270 11.38 28.88 12.64
CA LEU A 270 11.53 27.45 12.34
C LEU A 270 12.48 26.73 13.32
N VAL A 271 13.09 27.44 14.27
CA VAL A 271 14.10 26.90 15.19
C VAL A 271 13.85 27.31 16.64
N THR A 272 14.36 26.50 17.57
CA THR A 272 14.27 26.73 19.02
C THR A 272 15.59 26.30 19.70
N VAL A 273 15.71 26.46 21.02
CA VAL A 273 16.95 26.24 21.81
C VAL A 273 16.69 25.28 22.96
#